data_AF-A0A0M8SQK8-F1
#
_entry.id   AF-A0A0M8SQK8-F1
#
_cell.length_a   1.000
_cell.length_b   1.000
_cell.length_c   1.000
_cell.angle_alpha   90.00
_cell.angle_beta   90.00
_cell.angle_gamma   90.00
#
_symmetry.space_group_name_H-M   'P 1'
#
loop_
_entity.id
_entity.type
_entity.pdbx_description
1 polymer ?
#
loop_
_entity_poly.entity_id
_entity_poly.type
_entity_poly.pdbx_seq_one_letter_code
_entity_poly.pdbx_strand_id
1 'polypeptide(L)' 'MAVAGSQTAAKSHPAHGVTSVPVRYGTSLLACARDEFRHNDRNAPRKQSGMTPYHYIAIHDAARTMGITRW' A
#
# COMPACT_ATOMS: atom_id res chain seq x y z
N MET A 1 6.59 -3.56 12.94
CA MET A 1 5.18 -3.97 12.93
C MET A 1 4.76 -4.24 11.48
N ALA A 2 4.78 -5.50 11.06
CA ALA A 2 4.23 -5.94 9.78
C ALA A 2 2.77 -6.34 10.02
N VAL A 3 1.88 -5.35 10.09
CA VAL A 3 0.47 -5.56 10.47
C VAL A 3 -0.43 -4.96 9.39
N ALA A 4 -0.65 -5.75 8.34
CA ALA A 4 -1.77 -5.75 7.41
C ALA A 4 -1.24 -6.43 6.14
N GLY A 5 -1.60 -7.71 5.98
CA GLY A 5 -1.05 -8.60 4.96
C GLY A 5 -1.11 -7.98 3.57
N SER A 6 0.06 -7.66 3.03
CA SER A 6 0.25 -7.41 1.61
C SER A 6 0.82 -8.68 1.02
N GLN A 7 -0.03 -9.48 0.36
CA GLN A 7 0.42 -10.68 -0.37
C GLN A 7 1.45 -10.31 -1.45
N THR A 8 1.35 -9.08 -1.96
CA THR A 8 2.28 -8.50 -2.93
C THR A 8 3.66 -8.19 -2.33
N ALA A 9 3.74 -7.70 -1.09
CA ALA A 9 5.03 -7.47 -0.42
C ALA A 9 5.70 -8.77 0.06
N ALA A 10 4.93 -9.83 0.29
CA ALA A 10 5.46 -11.14 0.63
C ALA A 10 6.09 -11.86 -0.59
N LYS A 11 5.63 -11.58 -1.81
CA LYS A 11 6.18 -12.16 -3.05
C LYS A 11 7.33 -11.36 -3.65
N SER A 12 7.31 -10.04 -3.51
CA SER A 12 8.45 -9.21 -3.91
C SER A 12 9.51 -9.29 -2.84
N HIS A 13 10.66 -9.87 -3.17
CA HIS A 13 11.80 -10.04 -2.27
C HIS A 13 12.02 -8.77 -1.42
N PRO A 14 12.21 -8.86 -0.09
CA PRO A 14 12.63 -7.71 0.68
C PRO A 14 13.94 -7.25 0.08
N ALA A 15 13.94 -6.03 -0.47
CA ALA A 15 15.11 -5.44 -1.07
C ALA A 15 16.13 -5.14 0.04
N HIS A 16 16.82 -6.17 0.52
CA HIS A 16 17.87 -6.10 1.50
C HIS A 16 19.03 -5.33 0.86
N GLY A 17 19.16 -4.04 1.21
CA GLY A 17 20.30 -3.20 0.83
C GLY A 17 20.01 -1.99 -0.04
N VAL A 18 18.74 -1.64 -0.32
CA VAL A 18 18.44 -0.44 -1.13
C VAL A 18 18.00 0.71 -0.22
N THR A 19 18.89 1.67 0.01
CA THR A 19 18.66 2.88 0.83
C THR A 19 17.58 3.81 0.27
N SER A 20 17.19 3.61 -0.99
CA SER A 20 16.08 4.30 -1.62
C SER A 20 15.50 3.41 -2.71
N VAL A 21 14.37 2.75 -2.42
CA VAL A 21 13.60 2.08 -3.48
C VAL A 21 13.17 3.18 -4.47
N PRO A 22 13.41 3.03 -5.79
CA PRO A 22 13.05 4.06 -6.75
C PRO A 22 11.58 4.44 -6.56
N VAL A 23 11.26 5.73 -6.56
CA VAL A 23 9.87 6.23 -6.37
C VAL A 23 8.89 5.45 -7.25
N ARG A 24 9.28 5.10 -8.48
CA ARG A 24 8.50 4.24 -9.39
C ARG A 24 8.14 2.85 -8.83
N TYR A 25 9.07 2.20 -8.13
CA TYR A 25 8.85 0.90 -7.50
C TYR A 25 7.92 1.02 -6.29
N GLY A 26 8.14 2.02 -5.43
CA GLY A 26 7.25 2.30 -4.30
C GLY A 26 5.83 2.69 -4.75
N THR A 27 5.70 3.52 -5.79
CA THR A 27 4.42 3.88 -6.41
C THR A 27 3.70 2.65 -6.97
N SER A 28 4.43 1.72 -7.61
CA SER A 28 3.83 0.47 -8.14
C SER A 28 3.33 -0.43 -7.02
N LEU A 29 4.09 -0.55 -5.91
CA LEU A 29 3.65 -1.30 -4.72
C LEU A 29 2.42 -0.66 -4.07
N LEU A 30 2.40 0.67 -3.93
CA LEU A 30 1.24 1.40 -3.41
C LEU A 30 0.02 1.21 -4.31
N ALA A 31 0.15 1.36 -5.62
CA ALA A 31 -0.94 1.15 -6.56
C ALA A 31 -1.51 -0.28 -6.46
N CYS A 32 -0.63 -1.29 -6.37
CA CYS A 32 -1.06 -2.68 -6.22
C CYS A 32 -1.78 -2.92 -4.88
N ALA A 33 -1.23 -2.42 -3.77
CA ALA A 33 -1.88 -2.50 -2.46
C ALA A 33 -3.24 -1.77 -2.45
N ARG A 34 -3.36 -0.66 -3.17
CA ARG A 34 -4.62 0.08 -3.31
C ARG A 34 -5.71 -0.77 -3.91
N ASP A 35 -5.40 -1.39 -5.05
CA ASP A 35 -6.36 -2.24 -5.75
C ASP A 35 -6.72 -3.48 -4.93
N GLU A 36 -5.76 -4.05 -4.19
CA GLU A 36 -6.00 -5.14 -3.24
C GLU A 36 -6.97 -4.71 -2.11
N PHE A 37 -6.75 -3.54 -1.51
CA PHE A 37 -7.66 -3.02 -0.48
C PHE A 37 -9.05 -2.72 -1.03
N ARG A 38 -9.17 -2.13 -2.23
CA ARG A 38 -10.47 -1.89 -2.88
C ARG A 38 -11.22 -3.19 -3.16
N HIS A 39 -10.49 -4.24 -3.54
CA HIS A 39 -11.06 -5.57 -3.74
C HIS A 39 -11.58 -6.17 -2.43
N ASN A 40 -10.76 -6.14 -1.38
CA ASN A 40 -11.12 -6.70 -0.07
C ASN A 40 -12.26 -5.91 0.59
N ASP A 41 -12.27 -4.59 0.44
CA ASP A 41 -13.33 -3.71 0.95
C ASP A 41 -14.54 -3.62 0.03
N ARG A 42 -14.65 -4.48 -0.99
CA ARG A 42 -15.75 -4.42 -1.97
C ARG A 42 -17.13 -4.46 -1.30
N ASN A 43 -17.27 -5.16 -0.18
CA ASN A 43 -18.53 -5.27 0.57
C ASN A 43 -18.59 -4.37 1.81
N ALA A 44 -17.61 -3.48 2.02
CA ALA A 44 -17.60 -2.61 3.18
C ALA A 44 -18.70 -1.52 3.09
N PRO A 45 -19.46 -1.26 4.16
CA PRO A 45 -20.56 -0.29 4.16
C PRO A 45 -20.11 1.16 4.14
N ARG A 46 -18.89 1.45 4.62
CA ARG A 46 -18.29 2.79 4.58
C ARG A 46 -16.96 2.73 3.84
N LYS A 47 -16.86 3.52 2.77
CA LYS A 47 -15.68 3.60 1.93
C LYS A 47 -15.22 5.04 1.77
N GLN A 48 -13.92 5.24 1.78
CA GLN A 48 -13.23 6.44 1.42
C GLN A 48 -12.29 6.11 0.25
N SER A 49 -12.48 6.77 -0.89
CA SER A 49 -11.73 6.47 -2.13
C SER A 49 -11.82 4.98 -2.58
N GLY A 50 -12.94 4.33 -2.29
CA GLY A 50 -13.19 2.92 -2.64
C GLY A 50 -12.58 1.88 -1.69
N MET A 51 -11.98 2.29 -0.57
CA MET A 51 -11.41 1.43 0.48
C MET A 51 -12.02 1.80 1.84
N THR A 52 -11.88 0.97 2.87
CA THR A 52 -12.27 1.37 4.23
C THR A 52 -11.35 2.48 4.76
N PRO A 53 -11.81 3.31 5.71
CA PRO A 53 -10.98 4.34 6.33
C PRO A 53 -9.69 3.78 6.93
N TYR A 54 -9.73 2.55 7.44
CA TYR A 54 -8.56 1.86 7.96
C TYR A 54 -7.50 1.59 6.87
N HIS A 55 -7.89 1.00 5.74
CA HIS A 55 -6.96 0.77 4.62
C HIS A 55 -6.50 2.08 3.96
N TYR A 56 -7.37 3.08 3.90
CA TYR A 56 -7.01 4.42 3.43
C TYR A 56 -5.88 5.03 4.30
N ILE A 57 -5.98 4.95 5.63
CA ILE A 57 -4.92 5.45 6.51
C ILE A 57 -3.64 4.62 6.34
N ALA A 58 -3.75 3.29 6.29
CA ALA A 58 -2.60 2.40 6.16
C ALA A 58 -1.80 2.67 4.86
N ILE A 59 -2.46 2.84 3.72
CA ILE A 59 -1.78 3.10 2.45
C ILE A 59 -1.17 4.50 2.39
N HIS A 60 -1.82 5.50 3.01
CA HIS A 60 -1.29 6.86 3.10
C HIS A 60 -0.08 6.94 4.05
N ASP A 61 -0.08 6.17 5.13
CA ASP A 61 1.06 6.08 6.06
C ASP A 61 2.28 5.40 5.40
N ALA A 62 2.02 4.32 4.66
CA ALA A 62 3.05 3.67 3.84
C ALA A 62 3.63 4.64 2.79
N ALA A 63 2.77 5.38 2.09
CA ALA A 63 3.19 6.38 1.11
C ALA A 63 4.03 7.50 1.75
N ARG A 64 3.63 7.99 2.92
CA ARG A 64 4.38 8.99 3.71
C ARG A 64 5.75 8.45 4.12
N THR A 65 5.82 7.22 4.61
CA THR A 65 7.08 6.56 5.00
C THR A 65 8.04 6.42 3.82
N MET A 66 7.52 6.18 2.62
CA MET A 66 8.32 6.13 1.39
C MET A 66 8.61 7.51 0.78
N GLY A 67 8.07 8.60 1.34
CA GLY A 67 8.19 9.95 0.78
C GLY A 67 7.42 10.17 -0.53
N ILE A 68 6.43 9.32 -0.84
CA ILE A 68 5.66 9.34 -2.08
C ILE A 68 4.38 10.12 -1.85
N THR A 69 4.32 11.34 -2.39
CA THR A 69 3.14 12.23 -2.26
C THR A 69 2.17 12.13 -3.44
N ARG A 70 2.60 11.57 -4.57
CA ARG A 70 1.78 11.34 -5.78
C ARG A 70 1.93 9.90 -6.26
N TRP A 71 0.83 9.16 -6.31
CA TRP A 71 0.71 7.78 -6.76
C TRP A 71 -0.72 7.48 -7.23
#